data_AF-A0A165U2X6-F1
#
_entry.id   AF-A0A165U2X6-F1
#
_cell.length_a   1.000
_cell.length_b   1.000
_cell.length_c   1.000
_cell.angle_alpha   90.00
_cell.angle_beta   90.00
_cell.angle_gamma   90.00
#
_symmetry.space_group_name_H-M   'P 1'
#
loop_
_entity.id
_entity.type
_entity.pdbx_description
1 polymer ?
#
loop_
_entity_poly.entity_id
_entity_poly.type
_entity_poly.pdbx_seq_one_letter_code
_entity_poly.pdbx_strand_id
1 'polypeptide(L)'
;MERSKNGVPLIWELRTRKLSRDFGLRLDLRMAAEWEIITNREQFRFFNHNEFISEKYYSFNNLSCSLSWNCETAIISAYLRTIGYCISVGILDSTSMIEYITPALPFGKPLSGVNPGKRPDFWPSFEDMHSSEAKLNGASLQHFLNGWSCSHEVPLFASGPILTGKHGIEADLDCVVVATENDLNQRELETLFEDANRGNARGLVKKAIPKGLGRWQAELYMRDLAEPNFKIEDRTHTLEPMDNKVSFIFDHEPVAHWKFWYEEWFPARLREFGPHIGVATYCSTDDLEKISDTVGSNLYLAVKLKVSHQKITSSDVQPSEYYASKKIYGVKVQA
;
A
#
# COMPACT_ATOMS: atom_id res chain seq x y z
N MET A 1 4.51 25.13 7.72
CA MET A 1 4.39 23.66 7.85
C MET A 1 4.66 22.89 6.56
N GLU A 2 4.12 23.30 5.38
CA GLU A 2 4.20 22.50 4.14
C GLU A 2 5.60 22.00 3.74
N ARG A 3 6.61 22.88 3.77
CA ARG A 3 8.00 22.50 3.48
C ARG A 3 8.46 21.34 4.38
N SER A 4 8.05 21.32 5.66
CA SER A 4 8.43 20.33 6.67
C SER A 4 7.75 18.97 6.50
N LYS A 5 6.68 18.91 5.70
CA LYS A 5 6.05 17.65 5.32
C LYS A 5 6.84 16.91 4.25
N ASN A 6 7.69 17.61 3.49
CA ASN A 6 8.49 16.96 2.47
C ASN A 6 9.56 16.09 3.12
N GLY A 7 9.54 14.81 2.80
CA GLY A 7 10.41 13.83 3.42
C GLY A 7 10.03 13.43 4.85
N VAL A 8 8.73 13.45 5.16
CA VAL A 8 8.11 12.82 6.33
C VAL A 8 7.04 11.83 5.86
N PRO A 9 6.81 10.69 6.55
CA PRO A 9 5.76 9.74 6.18
C PRO A 9 4.38 10.37 6.00
N LEU A 10 3.67 10.00 4.93
CA LEU A 10 2.35 10.53 4.60
C LEU A 10 1.23 10.13 5.56
N ILE A 11 1.47 9.11 6.39
CA ILE A 11 0.47 8.56 7.31
C ILE A 11 -0.24 9.64 8.14
N TRP A 12 0.51 10.61 8.67
CA TRP A 12 -0.04 11.69 9.49
C TRP A 12 -1.09 12.50 8.73
N GLU A 13 -0.78 12.82 7.47
CA GLU A 13 -1.65 13.59 6.62
C GLU A 13 -2.87 12.78 6.17
N LEU A 14 -2.67 11.52 5.77
CA LEU A 14 -3.75 10.63 5.33
C LEU A 14 -4.78 10.42 6.43
N ARG A 15 -4.32 10.19 7.68
CA ARG A 15 -5.20 10.05 8.85
C ARG A 15 -5.96 11.34 9.15
N THR A 16 -5.27 12.47 9.12
CA THR A 16 -5.88 13.78 9.40
C THR A 16 -6.93 14.14 8.35
N ARG A 17 -6.65 13.88 7.07
CA ARG A 17 -7.60 14.10 5.97
C ARG A 17 -8.81 13.18 6.06
N LYS A 18 -8.61 11.90 6.39
CA LYS A 18 -9.72 10.96 6.62
C LYS A 18 -10.65 11.50 7.70
N LEU A 19 -10.10 11.82 8.88
CA LEU A 19 -10.88 12.34 10.00
C LEU A 19 -11.57 13.68 9.67
N SER A 20 -10.87 14.56 8.94
CA SER A 20 -11.44 15.83 8.45
C SER A 20 -12.67 15.59 7.57
N ARG A 21 -12.62 14.61 6.67
CA ARG A 21 -13.73 14.27 5.78
C ARG A 21 -14.87 13.60 6.52
N ASP A 22 -14.59 12.66 7.41
CA ASP A 22 -15.60 11.89 8.14
C ASP A 22 -16.46 12.79 9.05
N PHE A 23 -15.89 13.90 9.55
CA PHE A 23 -16.56 14.81 10.47
C PHE A 23 -16.78 16.24 9.92
N GLY A 24 -16.41 16.52 8.66
CA GLY A 24 -16.60 17.84 8.04
C GLY A 24 -15.74 18.96 8.66
N LEU A 25 -14.49 18.67 9.04
CA LEU A 25 -13.61 19.56 9.78
C LEU A 25 -12.38 20.00 8.97
N ARG A 26 -11.74 21.08 9.42
CA ARG A 26 -10.44 21.56 8.90
C ARG A 26 -9.30 21.23 9.84
N LEU A 27 -9.06 19.94 10.08
CA LEU A 27 -7.99 19.49 11.00
C LEU A 27 -6.59 19.77 10.45
N ASP A 28 -6.46 20.00 9.15
CA ASP A 28 -5.23 20.51 8.53
C ASP A 28 -4.82 21.87 9.12
N LEU A 29 -5.77 22.78 9.31
CA LEU A 29 -5.54 24.09 9.93
C LEU A 29 -5.24 23.95 11.42
N ARG A 30 -5.94 23.04 12.12
CA ARG A 30 -5.66 22.78 13.54
C ARG A 30 -4.24 22.26 13.74
N MET A 31 -3.82 21.29 12.92
CA MET A 31 -2.47 20.74 12.96
C MET A 31 -1.41 21.80 12.65
N ALA A 32 -1.68 22.73 11.72
CA ALA A 32 -0.79 23.86 11.45
C ALA A 32 -0.64 24.79 12.68
N ALA A 33 -1.73 25.07 13.40
CA ALA A 33 -1.69 25.87 14.61
C ALA A 33 -0.89 25.18 15.73
N GLU A 34 -1.06 23.87 15.93
CA GLU A 34 -0.26 23.10 16.90
C GLU A 34 1.22 23.10 16.52
N TRP A 35 1.54 22.97 15.22
CA TRP A 35 2.89 23.07 14.71
C TRP A 35 3.54 24.41 15.05
N GLU A 36 2.85 25.54 14.83
CA GLU A 36 3.37 26.88 15.14
C GLU A 36 3.69 27.03 16.62
N ILE A 37 2.82 26.52 17.51
CA ILE A 37 3.07 26.52 18.96
C ILE A 37 4.33 25.73 19.31
N ILE A 38 4.56 24.58 18.66
CA ILE A 38 5.75 23.76 18.89
C ILE A 38 7.01 24.49 18.40
N THR A 39 6.99 25.01 17.17
CA THR A 39 8.18 25.66 16.57
C THR A 39 8.53 27.01 17.19
N ASN A 40 7.60 27.65 17.90
CA ASN A 40 7.88 28.87 18.65
C ASN A 40 8.65 28.61 19.96
N ARG A 41 8.65 27.37 20.47
CA ARG A 41 9.31 27.02 21.73
C ARG A 41 10.78 26.65 21.56
N GLU A 42 11.16 26.17 20.39
CA GLU A 42 12.51 25.68 20.11
C GLU A 42 12.91 25.94 18.66
N GLN A 43 14.16 26.31 18.44
CA GLN A 43 14.68 26.58 17.10
C GLN A 43 14.71 25.29 16.27
N PHE A 44 13.79 25.19 15.32
CA PHE A 44 13.61 24.01 14.50
C PHE A 44 14.59 23.97 13.31
N ARG A 45 15.38 22.89 13.19
CA ARG A 45 16.29 22.69 12.04
C ARG A 45 15.60 21.89 10.95
N PHE A 46 15.54 22.48 9.77
CA PHE A 46 15.00 21.83 8.58
C PHE A 46 16.02 20.88 7.96
N PHE A 47 15.62 19.64 7.69
CA PHE A 47 16.45 18.72 6.91
C PHE A 47 16.38 19.06 5.43
N ASN A 48 17.51 19.50 4.87
CA ASN A 48 17.64 19.74 3.44
C ASN A 48 17.82 18.41 2.69
N HIS A 49 16.71 17.74 2.37
CA HIS A 49 16.73 16.44 1.69
C HIS A 49 17.39 16.48 0.31
N ASN A 50 17.44 17.65 -0.35
CA ASN A 50 17.90 17.80 -1.72
C ASN A 50 19.29 17.23 -1.98
N GLU A 51 20.24 17.46 -1.07
CA GLU A 51 21.61 16.95 -1.23
C GLU A 51 21.65 15.42 -1.17
N PHE A 52 20.82 14.84 -0.32
CA PHE A 52 20.80 13.40 -0.04
C PHE A 52 20.12 12.58 -1.15
N ILE A 53 19.19 13.18 -1.88
CA ILE A 53 18.37 12.48 -2.89
C ILE A 53 18.65 12.88 -4.33
N SER A 54 19.57 13.82 -4.54
CA SER A 54 19.80 14.50 -5.83
C SER A 54 20.18 13.54 -6.95
N GLU A 55 20.63 12.33 -6.60
CA GLU A 55 20.90 11.22 -7.51
C GLU A 55 19.65 10.64 -8.21
N LYS A 56 18.44 10.85 -7.66
CA LYS A 56 17.18 10.35 -8.26
C LYS A 56 16.12 11.42 -8.50
N TYR A 57 16.08 12.48 -7.68
CA TYR A 57 14.99 13.46 -7.71
C TYR A 57 15.47 14.91 -7.89
N TYR A 58 14.58 15.76 -8.39
CA TYR A 58 14.74 17.20 -8.39
C TYR A 58 14.43 17.79 -7.01
N SER A 59 15.01 18.95 -6.70
CA SER A 59 14.81 19.66 -5.44
C SER A 59 13.39 20.18 -5.20
N PHE A 60 12.57 20.21 -6.25
CA PHE A 60 11.16 20.60 -6.18
C PHE A 60 10.21 19.40 -6.13
N ASN A 61 10.72 18.17 -6.22
CA ASN A 61 9.86 17.00 -6.07
C ASN A 61 9.30 16.93 -4.65
N ASN A 62 8.02 16.61 -4.56
CA ASN A 62 7.38 16.23 -3.32
C ASN A 62 7.66 14.76 -3.07
N LEU A 63 8.24 14.47 -1.92
CA LEU A 63 8.75 13.16 -1.58
C LEU A 63 8.20 12.73 -0.23
N SER A 64 8.27 11.43 -0.03
CA SER A 64 7.93 10.82 1.23
C SER A 64 9.04 9.86 1.63
N CYS A 65 9.56 10.06 2.84
CA CYS A 65 10.66 9.32 3.46
C CYS A 65 10.68 9.59 4.98
N SER A 66 11.48 8.87 5.75
CA SER A 66 11.78 9.19 7.16
C SER A 66 13.26 9.62 7.28
N LEU A 67 13.62 10.73 6.64
CA LEU A 67 15.01 11.22 6.63
C LEU A 67 15.31 12.27 7.72
N SER A 68 14.27 12.78 8.39
CA SER A 68 14.41 13.84 9.40
C SER A 68 13.62 13.52 10.65
N TRP A 69 14.27 12.83 11.59
CA TRP A 69 13.69 12.52 12.90
C TRP A 69 13.19 13.78 13.62
N ASN A 70 13.86 14.92 13.47
CA ASN A 70 13.42 16.21 14.00
C ASN A 70 12.10 16.67 13.37
N CYS A 71 12.00 16.68 12.03
CA CYS A 71 10.76 17.08 11.33
C CYS A 71 9.62 16.12 11.66
N GLU A 72 9.91 14.83 11.64
CA GLU A 72 8.93 13.80 11.96
C GLU A 72 8.44 13.94 13.41
N THR A 73 9.33 14.14 14.38
CA THR A 73 8.94 14.32 15.80
C THR A 73 8.03 15.53 15.98
N ALA A 74 8.35 16.66 15.37
CA ALA A 74 7.51 17.86 15.45
C ALA A 74 6.14 17.66 14.76
N ILE A 75 6.11 16.96 13.61
CA ILE A 75 4.87 16.62 12.91
C ILE A 75 4.02 15.65 13.73
N ILE A 76 4.61 14.61 14.31
CA ILE A 76 3.94 13.65 15.18
C ILE A 76 3.38 14.37 16.41
N SER A 77 4.13 15.29 17.01
CA SER A 77 3.66 16.06 18.16
C SER A 77 2.44 16.93 17.80
N ALA A 78 2.50 17.66 16.68
CA ALA A 78 1.38 18.46 16.19
C ALA A 78 0.15 17.59 15.87
N TYR A 79 0.38 16.42 15.27
CA TYR A 79 -0.64 15.43 14.98
C TYR A 79 -1.32 14.93 16.27
N LEU A 80 -0.54 14.45 17.25
CA LEU A 80 -1.07 13.93 18.52
C LEU A 80 -1.84 14.98 19.30
N ARG A 81 -1.39 16.25 19.30
CA ARG A 81 -2.14 17.37 19.90
C ARG A 81 -3.47 17.63 19.18
N THR A 82 -3.49 17.50 17.85
CA THR A 82 -4.71 17.60 17.05
C THR A 82 -5.70 16.49 17.38
N ILE A 83 -5.22 15.25 17.51
CA ILE A 83 -6.06 14.11 17.95
C ILE A 83 -6.55 14.33 19.38
N GLY A 84 -5.68 14.81 20.29
CA GLY A 84 -6.03 15.22 21.65
C GLY A 84 -7.17 16.24 21.69
N TYR A 85 -7.12 17.24 20.83
CA TYR A 85 -8.21 18.20 20.66
C TYR A 85 -9.52 17.52 20.24
N CYS A 86 -9.49 16.65 19.22
CA CYS A 86 -10.68 15.93 18.76
C CYS A 86 -11.37 15.14 19.88
N ILE A 87 -10.59 14.55 20.78
CA ILE A 87 -11.12 13.83 21.96
C ILE A 87 -11.76 14.82 22.93
N SER A 88 -11.07 15.92 23.24
CA SER A 88 -11.54 16.90 24.22
C SER A 88 -12.89 17.54 23.86
N VAL A 89 -13.21 17.61 22.57
CA VAL A 89 -14.47 18.18 22.07
C VAL A 89 -15.49 17.11 21.62
N GLY A 90 -15.22 15.84 21.88
CA GLY A 90 -16.16 14.74 21.62
C GLY A 90 -16.30 14.32 20.15
N ILE A 91 -15.34 14.68 19.28
CA ILE A 91 -15.29 14.19 17.88
C ILE A 91 -14.87 12.72 17.85
N LEU A 92 -13.93 12.33 18.71
CA LEU A 92 -13.44 10.96 18.84
C LEU A 92 -13.77 10.41 20.22
N ASP A 93 -14.31 9.20 20.27
CA ASP A 93 -14.39 8.42 21.50
C ASP A 93 -13.06 7.68 21.79
N SER A 94 -12.94 7.15 23.01
CA SER A 94 -11.74 6.45 23.46
C SER A 94 -11.41 5.19 22.65
N THR A 95 -12.41 4.53 22.06
CA THR A 95 -12.23 3.31 21.27
C THR A 95 -11.69 3.64 19.87
N SER A 96 -12.25 4.68 19.25
CA SER A 96 -11.89 5.20 17.93
C SER A 96 -10.53 5.90 17.94
N MET A 97 -10.11 6.44 19.09
CA MET A 97 -8.81 7.06 19.28
C MET A 97 -7.65 6.11 18.92
N ILE A 98 -7.77 4.83 19.28
CA ILE A 98 -6.70 3.83 19.10
C ILE A 98 -6.22 3.80 17.66
N GLU A 99 -7.12 3.90 16.67
CA GLU A 99 -6.75 3.91 15.25
C GLU A 99 -5.81 5.07 14.87
N TYR A 100 -5.92 6.21 15.56
CA TYR A 100 -5.20 7.44 15.27
C TYR A 100 -3.91 7.59 16.09
N ILE A 101 -3.88 7.13 17.34
CA ILE A 101 -2.66 7.25 18.18
C ILE A 101 -1.65 6.16 17.89
N THR A 102 -2.12 4.97 17.48
CA THR A 102 -1.29 3.77 17.30
C THR A 102 -0.10 3.99 16.36
N PRO A 103 -0.23 4.64 15.19
CA PRO A 103 0.90 4.98 14.33
C PRO A 103 2.04 5.75 15.01
N ALA A 104 1.72 6.59 15.99
CA ALA A 104 2.65 7.49 16.68
C ALA A 104 3.35 6.86 17.89
N LEU A 105 3.00 5.63 18.26
CA LEU A 105 3.67 4.94 19.35
C LEU A 105 5.13 4.67 18.97
N PRO A 106 6.09 5.05 19.84
CA PRO A 106 7.50 5.05 19.47
C PRO A 106 8.02 3.65 19.12
N PHE A 107 7.54 2.58 19.76
CA PHE A 107 7.85 1.20 19.40
C PHE A 107 6.74 0.29 19.94
N GLY A 108 6.05 -0.46 19.06
CA GLY A 108 5.29 -1.65 19.47
C GLY A 108 6.23 -2.83 19.73
N LYS A 109 5.77 -3.88 20.42
CA LYS A 109 6.37 -5.21 20.20
C LYS A 109 6.14 -5.52 18.71
N PRO A 110 7.13 -5.97 17.92
CA PRO A 110 6.91 -6.33 16.51
C PRO A 110 5.86 -7.43 16.40
N LEU A 111 5.16 -7.50 15.26
CA LEU A 111 4.28 -8.60 14.89
C LEU A 111 5.21 -9.81 14.79
N SER A 112 5.28 -10.54 15.91
CA SER A 112 5.75 -11.91 16.04
C SER A 112 6.97 -12.32 15.21
N GLY A 113 8.06 -11.56 15.25
CA GLY A 113 9.37 -12.06 14.75
C GLY A 113 9.41 -12.48 13.28
N VAL A 114 8.47 -12.00 12.45
CA VAL A 114 8.44 -12.31 11.01
C VAL A 114 9.47 -11.43 10.30
N ASN A 115 10.51 -12.06 9.76
CA ASN A 115 11.55 -11.41 8.99
C ASN A 115 11.07 -11.07 7.57
N PRO A 116 11.70 -10.10 6.89
CA PRO A 116 11.46 -9.89 5.46
C PRO A 116 11.71 -11.18 4.66
N GLY A 117 10.75 -11.53 3.81
CA GLY A 117 10.85 -12.63 2.87
C GLY A 117 11.54 -12.24 1.57
N LYS A 118 11.66 -13.21 0.67
CA LYS A 118 11.97 -12.94 -0.74
C LYS A 118 10.73 -12.40 -1.46
N ARG A 119 10.96 -11.59 -2.49
CA ARG A 119 9.93 -11.18 -3.47
C ARG A 119 9.15 -12.42 -3.96
N PRO A 120 7.80 -12.36 -4.06
CA PRO A 120 6.98 -13.45 -4.58
C PRO A 120 7.29 -13.80 -6.04
N ASP A 121 7.07 -15.04 -6.43
CA ASP A 121 7.40 -15.53 -7.78
C ASP A 121 6.52 -14.89 -8.87
N PHE A 122 5.30 -14.48 -8.53
CA PHE A 122 4.40 -13.76 -9.44
C PHE A 122 4.72 -12.27 -9.57
N TRP A 123 5.56 -11.71 -8.69
CA TRP A 123 5.82 -10.28 -8.66
C TRP A 123 6.77 -9.90 -9.80
N PRO A 124 6.37 -8.98 -10.70
CA PRO A 124 7.15 -8.74 -11.91
C PRO A 124 8.43 -7.95 -11.63
N SER A 125 9.39 -8.04 -12.56
CA SER A 125 10.46 -7.06 -12.71
C SER A 125 10.23 -6.19 -13.94
N PHE A 126 10.77 -4.97 -13.99
CA PHE A 126 10.72 -4.18 -15.23
C PHE A 126 11.55 -4.79 -16.36
N GLU A 127 12.55 -5.61 -16.05
CA GLU A 127 13.33 -6.31 -17.06
C GLU A 127 12.43 -7.27 -17.85
N ASP A 128 11.44 -7.89 -17.19
CA ASP A 128 10.41 -8.71 -17.85
C ASP A 128 9.47 -7.89 -18.75
N MET A 129 9.33 -6.58 -18.50
CA MET A 129 8.48 -5.68 -19.28
C MET A 129 9.17 -5.17 -20.55
N HIS A 130 10.50 -5.25 -20.60
CA HIS A 130 11.33 -4.66 -21.64
C HIS A 130 11.84 -5.77 -22.57
N SER A 131 11.02 -6.20 -23.53
CA SER A 131 11.53 -7.02 -24.64
C SER A 131 12.54 -6.19 -25.42
N SER A 132 13.74 -6.74 -25.62
CA SER A 132 14.86 -6.10 -26.31
C SER A 132 14.40 -5.33 -27.55
N GLU A 133 14.77 -4.03 -27.62
CA GLU A 133 14.70 -3.11 -28.78
C GLU A 133 13.62 -2.01 -28.80
N ALA A 134 12.48 -2.11 -28.11
CA ALA A 134 11.47 -1.03 -28.11
C ALA A 134 11.56 -0.12 -26.87
N LYS A 135 11.51 1.21 -27.07
CA LYS A 135 11.36 2.16 -25.95
C LYS A 135 10.07 1.85 -25.17
N LEU A 136 10.18 1.78 -23.85
CA LEU A 136 9.04 1.66 -22.95
C LEU A 136 8.04 2.81 -23.20
N ASN A 137 6.77 2.46 -23.41
CA ASN A 137 5.67 3.40 -23.62
C ASN A 137 4.37 2.84 -23.01
N GLY A 138 3.30 3.62 -23.00
CA GLY A 138 2.03 3.21 -22.39
C GLY A 138 1.40 1.95 -23.00
N ALA A 139 1.58 1.70 -24.30
CA ALA A 139 1.06 0.49 -24.94
C ALA A 139 1.85 -0.75 -24.51
N SER A 140 3.17 -0.64 -24.36
CA SER A 140 4.01 -1.71 -23.81
C SER A 140 3.62 -2.06 -22.37
N LEU A 141 3.35 -1.05 -21.53
CA LEU A 141 2.89 -1.24 -20.15
C LEU A 141 1.52 -1.92 -20.10
N GLN A 142 0.56 -1.48 -20.93
CA GLN A 142 -0.75 -2.11 -21.00
C GLN A 142 -0.68 -3.55 -21.50
N HIS A 143 0.14 -3.81 -22.52
CA HIS A 143 0.37 -5.16 -23.03
C HIS A 143 0.95 -6.08 -21.95
N PHE A 144 1.94 -5.59 -21.19
CA PHE A 144 2.49 -6.31 -20.05
C PHE A 144 1.41 -6.68 -19.03
N LEU A 145 0.56 -5.73 -18.63
CA LEU A 145 -0.51 -6.01 -17.66
C LEU A 145 -1.54 -7.02 -18.17
N ASN A 146 -1.90 -6.93 -19.45
CA ASN A 146 -2.82 -7.88 -20.08
C ASN A 146 -2.21 -9.30 -20.16
N GLY A 147 -0.89 -9.38 -20.32
CA GLY A 147 -0.13 -10.63 -20.37
C GLY A 147 0.26 -11.19 -19.01
N TRP A 148 0.06 -10.45 -17.91
CA TRP A 148 0.51 -10.87 -16.59
C TRP A 148 -0.16 -12.18 -16.17
N SER A 149 0.68 -13.16 -15.81
CA SER A 149 0.27 -14.50 -15.45
C SER A 149 0.96 -14.94 -14.18
N CYS A 150 0.22 -15.67 -13.35
CA CYS A 150 0.74 -16.29 -12.14
C CYS A 150 1.08 -17.76 -12.46
N SER A 151 2.20 -18.26 -11.94
CA SER A 151 2.59 -19.66 -12.11
C SER A 151 2.12 -20.50 -10.92
N HIS A 152 2.95 -20.64 -9.89
CA HIS A 152 2.71 -21.50 -8.73
C HIS A 152 2.08 -20.76 -7.55
N GLU A 153 2.44 -19.49 -7.36
CA GLU A 153 1.86 -18.61 -6.35
C GLU A 153 0.80 -17.72 -7.02
N VAL A 154 -0.45 -17.79 -6.55
CA VAL A 154 -1.54 -16.92 -7.03
C VAL A 154 -1.74 -15.79 -6.01
N PRO A 155 -1.58 -14.50 -6.41
CA PRO A 155 -1.84 -13.39 -5.53
C PRO A 155 -3.33 -13.28 -5.27
N LEU A 156 -3.72 -13.32 -4.00
CA LEU A 156 -5.07 -12.94 -3.56
C LEU A 156 -5.14 -11.42 -3.33
N PHE A 157 -4.03 -10.86 -2.86
CA PHE A 157 -3.77 -9.43 -2.78
C PHE A 157 -2.25 -9.19 -2.81
N ALA A 158 -1.77 -8.20 -3.53
CA ALA A 158 -0.40 -7.72 -3.37
C ALA A 158 -0.28 -6.25 -3.73
N SER A 159 0.68 -5.56 -3.10
CA SER A 159 0.93 -4.13 -3.30
C SER A 159 2.39 -3.84 -3.04
N GLY A 160 3.04 -3.09 -3.93
CA GLY A 160 4.44 -2.77 -3.76
C GLY A 160 5.07 -1.99 -4.91
N PRO A 161 6.32 -1.53 -4.71
CA PRO A 161 7.17 -1.06 -5.80
C PRO A 161 7.46 -2.18 -6.81
N ILE A 162 7.76 -1.77 -8.03
CA ILE A 162 8.43 -2.63 -9.00
C ILE A 162 9.80 -2.03 -9.28
N LEU A 163 10.86 -2.84 -9.20
CA LEU A 163 12.21 -2.41 -9.53
C LEU A 163 12.30 -2.04 -11.02
N THR A 164 12.51 -0.76 -11.30
CA THR A 164 12.58 -0.16 -12.66
C THR A 164 14.00 -0.04 -13.20
N GLY A 165 15.01 -0.37 -12.39
CA GLY A 165 16.42 -0.38 -12.80
C GLY A 165 16.86 0.94 -13.45
N LYS A 166 17.45 0.86 -14.64
CA LYS A 166 18.01 2.00 -15.38
C LYS A 166 16.97 2.85 -16.12
N HIS A 167 15.69 2.46 -16.09
CA HIS A 167 14.64 3.15 -16.86
C HIS A 167 14.20 4.48 -16.21
N GLY A 168 14.60 4.74 -14.96
CA GLY A 168 14.34 6.00 -14.26
C GLY A 168 12.85 6.31 -14.19
N ILE A 169 12.04 5.29 -13.96
CA ILE A 169 10.61 5.38 -13.74
C ILE A 169 10.38 4.98 -12.29
N GLU A 170 9.41 5.58 -11.63
CA GLU A 170 8.82 5.00 -10.44
C GLU A 170 7.56 4.25 -10.82
N ALA A 171 7.40 3.05 -10.28
CA ALA A 171 6.26 2.21 -10.57
C ALA A 171 5.79 1.48 -9.33
N ASP A 172 4.47 1.35 -9.23
CA ASP A 172 3.83 0.51 -8.24
C ASP A 172 2.76 -0.35 -8.86
N LEU A 173 2.74 -1.60 -8.41
CA LEU A 173 1.71 -2.54 -8.74
C LEU A 173 0.80 -2.73 -7.53
N ASP A 174 -0.50 -2.71 -7.78
CA ASP A 174 -1.52 -3.18 -6.84
C ASP A 174 -2.31 -4.27 -7.55
N CYS A 175 -2.53 -5.41 -6.91
CA CYS A 175 -3.41 -6.46 -7.43
C CYS A 175 -4.31 -7.02 -6.34
N VAL A 176 -5.50 -7.47 -6.74
CA VAL A 176 -6.49 -8.06 -5.85
C VAL A 176 -7.35 -9.07 -6.60
N VAL A 177 -7.66 -10.19 -5.95
CA VAL A 177 -8.65 -11.14 -6.45
C VAL A 177 -10.02 -10.74 -5.94
N VAL A 178 -10.96 -10.65 -6.87
CA VAL A 178 -12.36 -10.34 -6.59
C VAL A 178 -13.26 -11.45 -7.09
N ALA A 179 -14.30 -11.71 -6.30
CA ALA A 179 -15.41 -12.56 -6.69
C ALA A 179 -16.47 -11.70 -7.42
N THR A 180 -16.79 -12.07 -8.65
CA THR A 180 -17.82 -11.40 -9.46
C THR A 180 -18.33 -12.35 -10.54
N GLU A 181 -19.60 -12.23 -10.90
CA GLU A 181 -20.18 -13.03 -12.00
C GLU A 181 -19.76 -12.51 -13.38
N ASN A 182 -19.58 -11.19 -13.50
CA ASN A 182 -19.29 -10.51 -14.76
C ASN A 182 -17.83 -10.06 -14.85
N ASP A 183 -17.34 -9.96 -16.09
CA ASP A 183 -16.07 -9.28 -16.37
C ASP A 183 -16.08 -7.85 -15.80
N LEU A 184 -14.92 -7.41 -15.30
CA LEU A 184 -14.76 -6.07 -14.73
C LEU A 184 -14.50 -5.06 -15.85
N ASN A 185 -15.29 -4.00 -15.90
CA ASN A 185 -15.01 -2.87 -16.78
C ASN A 185 -14.06 -1.84 -16.13
N GLN A 186 -13.58 -0.89 -16.94
CA GLN A 186 -12.63 0.14 -16.52
C GLN A 186 -13.09 0.93 -15.28
N ARG A 187 -14.36 1.34 -15.23
CA ARG A 187 -14.91 2.12 -14.11
C ARG A 187 -14.98 1.30 -12.82
N GLU A 188 -15.28 0.01 -12.93
CA GLU A 188 -15.27 -0.91 -11.80
C GLU A 188 -13.85 -1.12 -11.25
N LEU A 189 -12.85 -1.23 -12.13
CA LEU A 189 -11.44 -1.30 -11.74
C LEU A 189 -10.98 -0.04 -11.01
N GLU A 190 -11.27 1.14 -11.57
CA GLU A 190 -10.97 2.43 -10.92
C GLU A 190 -11.62 2.49 -9.52
N THR A 191 -12.91 2.18 -9.42
CA THR A 191 -13.64 2.20 -8.15
C THR A 191 -13.04 1.23 -7.13
N LEU A 192 -12.65 0.03 -7.56
CA LEU A 192 -12.05 -1.01 -6.71
C LEU A 192 -10.74 -0.54 -6.06
N PHE A 193 -9.92 0.23 -6.80
CA PHE A 193 -8.64 0.72 -6.31
C PHE A 193 -8.70 2.09 -5.61
N GLU A 194 -9.69 2.94 -5.92
CA GLU A 194 -9.90 4.25 -5.27
C GLU A 194 -10.52 4.14 -3.88
N ASP A 195 -11.57 3.33 -3.73
CA ASP A 195 -12.37 3.28 -2.51
C ASP A 195 -12.65 1.82 -2.15
N ALA A 196 -11.76 1.24 -1.35
CA ALA A 196 -11.67 -0.20 -1.05
C ALA A 196 -12.94 -0.85 -0.43
N ASN A 197 -14.07 -0.12 -0.34
CA ASN A 197 -15.36 -0.61 0.19
C ASN A 197 -16.59 -0.09 -0.59
N ARG A 198 -16.48 0.43 -1.83
CA ARG A 198 -17.64 0.95 -2.59
C ARG A 198 -17.89 0.29 -3.96
N GLY A 199 -17.39 -0.93 -4.18
CA GLY A 199 -17.70 -1.72 -5.38
C GLY A 199 -18.72 -2.83 -5.11
N ASN A 200 -19.43 -3.27 -6.16
CA ASN A 200 -20.25 -4.49 -6.14
C ASN A 200 -19.38 -5.77 -6.06
N ALA A 201 -18.10 -5.67 -6.43
CA ALA A 201 -17.13 -6.76 -6.37
C ALA A 201 -16.57 -6.91 -4.94
N ARG A 202 -16.67 -8.11 -4.38
CA ARG A 202 -16.13 -8.44 -3.05
C ARG A 202 -14.70 -8.96 -3.21
N GLY A 203 -13.71 -8.20 -2.74
CA GLY A 203 -12.34 -8.70 -2.62
C GLY A 203 -12.26 -9.81 -1.58
N LEU A 204 -11.57 -10.91 -1.91
CA LEU A 204 -11.40 -12.06 -1.01
C LEU A 204 -10.50 -11.73 0.18
N VAL A 205 -9.53 -10.85 -0.03
CA VAL A 205 -8.69 -10.32 1.04
C VAL A 205 -9.30 -8.99 1.47
N LYS A 206 -9.88 -8.94 2.68
CA LYS A 206 -10.09 -7.66 3.34
C LYS A 206 -8.70 -7.11 3.58
N LYS A 207 -8.35 -6.02 2.88
CA LYS A 207 -7.08 -5.31 3.08
C LYS A 207 -6.78 -5.31 4.57
N ALA A 208 -5.66 -5.91 4.94
CA ALA A 208 -5.12 -6.05 6.29
C ALA A 208 -4.85 -4.71 7.01
N ILE A 209 -5.45 -3.63 6.51
CA ILE A 209 -4.92 -2.29 6.47
C ILE A 209 -6.04 -1.37 6.96
N PRO A 210 -5.77 -0.47 7.91
CA PRO A 210 -6.69 0.60 8.22
C PRO A 210 -6.93 1.49 6.99
N LYS A 211 -8.21 1.74 6.65
CA LYS A 211 -8.63 2.48 5.45
C LYS A 211 -7.78 3.76 5.21
N GLY A 212 -7.25 3.89 4.00
CA GLY A 212 -6.65 5.14 3.51
C GLY A 212 -5.14 5.32 3.72
N LEU A 213 -4.40 4.30 4.16
CA LEU A 213 -2.97 4.44 4.46
C LEU A 213 -2.00 4.17 3.30
N GLY A 214 -2.41 3.40 2.28
CA GLY A 214 -1.51 2.99 1.19
C GLY A 214 -0.19 2.37 1.71
N ARG A 215 0.85 2.27 0.90
CA ARG A 215 2.04 1.46 1.24
C ARG A 215 2.83 1.90 2.50
N TRP A 216 2.59 3.06 3.13
CA TRP A 216 3.12 3.45 4.46
C TRP A 216 2.75 2.44 5.57
N GLN A 217 1.77 1.59 5.25
CA GLN A 217 1.49 0.29 5.83
C GLN A 217 2.71 -0.53 6.25
N ALA A 218 3.75 -0.63 5.43
CA ALA A 218 4.88 -1.48 5.75
C ALA A 218 5.67 -1.01 7.00
N GLU A 219 5.76 0.30 7.22
CA GLU A 219 6.35 0.88 8.44
C GLU A 219 5.47 0.62 9.67
N LEU A 220 4.14 0.55 9.49
CA LEU A 220 3.21 0.17 10.55
C LEU A 220 3.23 -1.33 10.85
N TYR A 221 3.40 -2.18 9.83
CA TYR A 221 3.51 -3.63 9.97
C TYR A 221 4.81 -4.01 10.68
N MET A 222 5.93 -3.37 10.34
CA MET A 222 7.19 -3.51 11.08
C MET A 222 7.05 -3.10 12.57
N ARG A 223 6.01 -2.34 12.91
CA ARG A 223 5.68 -1.88 14.26
C ARG A 223 4.53 -2.64 14.92
N ASP A 224 4.00 -3.70 14.31
CA ASP A 224 2.88 -4.52 14.83
C ASP A 224 1.54 -3.80 14.96
N LEU A 225 1.28 -2.84 14.07
CA LEU A 225 0.13 -1.96 14.22
C LEU A 225 -1.05 -2.38 13.34
N ALA A 226 -0.89 -3.47 12.57
CA ALA A 226 -1.93 -4.06 11.74
C ALA A 226 -1.64 -5.55 11.53
N GLU A 227 -2.63 -6.41 11.75
CA GLU A 227 -2.53 -7.83 11.44
C GLU A 227 -3.01 -8.14 10.02
N PRO A 228 -2.30 -9.03 9.29
CA PRO A 228 -2.81 -9.55 8.03
C PRO A 228 -4.16 -10.24 8.25
N ASN A 229 -5.18 -9.85 7.47
CA ASN A 229 -6.52 -10.42 7.57
C ASN A 229 -6.98 -10.94 6.21
N PHE A 230 -7.44 -12.17 6.18
CA PHE A 230 -7.96 -12.83 5.00
C PHE A 230 -9.28 -13.52 5.36
N LYS A 231 -10.36 -13.30 4.60
CA LYS A 231 -11.67 -13.89 4.90
C LYS A 231 -12.23 -14.59 3.68
N ILE A 232 -12.68 -15.83 3.86
CA ILE A 232 -13.42 -16.57 2.84
C ILE A 232 -14.84 -16.73 3.38
N GLU A 233 -15.87 -16.16 2.73
CA GLU A 233 -17.30 -16.31 3.11
C GLU A 233 -17.55 -16.19 4.64
N ASP A 234 -16.98 -15.16 5.27
CA ASP A 234 -17.03 -14.89 6.72
C ASP A 234 -16.44 -15.97 7.65
N ARG A 235 -15.78 -16.99 7.10
CA ARG A 235 -15.04 -17.99 7.87
C ARG A 235 -13.89 -17.35 8.63
N THR A 236 -13.71 -17.81 9.87
CA THR A 236 -12.59 -17.43 10.73
C THR A 236 -11.38 -18.30 10.42
N HIS A 237 -10.21 -17.68 10.38
CA HIS A 237 -8.92 -18.37 10.30
C HIS A 237 -8.17 -18.22 11.63
N THR A 238 -7.18 -19.08 11.84
CA THR A 238 -6.11 -18.83 12.80
C THR A 238 -4.85 -18.40 12.05
N LEU A 239 -4.05 -17.56 12.69
CA LEU A 239 -2.77 -17.12 12.17
C LEU A 239 -1.65 -17.97 12.76
N GLU A 240 -0.77 -18.47 11.92
CA GLU A 240 0.43 -19.19 12.33
C GLU A 240 1.67 -18.46 11.77
N PRO A 241 2.40 -17.68 12.60
CA PRO A 241 3.60 -16.98 12.17
C PRO A 241 4.74 -17.97 11.91
N MET A 242 5.48 -17.73 10.83
CA MET A 242 6.70 -18.42 10.44
C MET A 242 7.84 -17.40 10.32
N ASP A 243 9.06 -17.87 10.04
CA ASP A 243 10.25 -17.01 9.99
C ASP A 243 10.12 -15.79 9.07
N ASN A 244 9.42 -15.91 7.94
CA ASN A 244 9.32 -14.85 6.93
C ASN A 244 7.94 -14.66 6.29
N LYS A 245 6.93 -15.31 6.87
CA LYS A 245 5.54 -15.25 6.42
C LYS A 245 4.59 -15.60 7.57
N VAL A 246 3.31 -15.31 7.38
CA VAL A 246 2.23 -15.73 8.27
C VAL A 246 1.28 -16.62 7.48
N SER A 247 0.97 -17.80 7.99
CA SER A 247 0.01 -18.71 7.37
C SER A 247 -1.39 -18.45 7.91
N PHE A 248 -2.36 -18.42 6.99
CA PHE A 248 -3.78 -18.40 7.30
C PHE A 248 -4.30 -19.84 7.28
N ILE A 249 -4.66 -20.35 8.45
CA ILE A 249 -5.13 -21.71 8.63
C ILE A 249 -6.66 -21.72 8.66
N PHE A 250 -7.26 -22.50 7.76
CA PHE A 250 -8.70 -22.80 7.75
C PHE A 250 -8.87 -24.31 7.90
N ASP A 251 -9.77 -24.74 8.78
CA ASP A 251 -10.02 -26.17 9.06
C ASP A 251 -8.75 -27.00 9.31
N HIS A 252 -7.77 -26.43 10.02
CA HIS A 252 -6.46 -27.04 10.30
C HIS A 252 -5.51 -27.18 9.09
N GLU A 253 -5.85 -26.63 7.91
CA GLU A 253 -4.95 -26.58 6.75
C GLU A 253 -4.51 -25.15 6.43
N PRO A 254 -3.24 -24.91 6.05
CA PRO A 254 -2.80 -23.63 5.53
C PRO A 254 -3.36 -23.41 4.12
N VAL A 255 -4.19 -22.38 3.94
CA VAL A 255 -4.84 -22.07 2.64
C VAL A 255 -4.20 -20.87 1.95
N ALA A 256 -3.66 -19.94 2.73
CA ALA A 256 -3.00 -18.75 2.20
C ALA A 256 -1.83 -18.34 3.09
N HIS A 257 -0.93 -17.54 2.52
CA HIS A 257 0.20 -16.97 3.23
C HIS A 257 0.28 -15.47 3.00
N TRP A 258 0.64 -14.74 4.06
CA TRP A 258 1.02 -13.34 3.99
C TRP A 258 2.53 -13.18 4.14
N LYS A 259 3.18 -12.35 3.33
CA LYS A 259 4.60 -11.98 3.47
C LYS A 259 4.84 -10.53 3.08
N PHE A 260 5.99 -10.01 3.49
CA PHE A 260 6.51 -8.71 3.05
C PHE A 260 7.98 -8.83 2.62
N TRP A 261 8.45 -7.91 1.78
CA TRP A 261 9.84 -7.87 1.31
C TRP A 261 10.29 -6.44 1.01
N TYR A 262 11.61 -6.20 1.05
CA TYR A 262 12.22 -4.95 0.62
C TYR A 262 12.57 -5.04 -0.87
N GLU A 263 12.14 -4.06 -1.67
CA GLU A 263 12.45 -4.03 -3.11
C GLU A 263 13.70 -3.20 -3.41
N GLU A 264 13.83 -2.04 -2.75
CA GLU A 264 14.99 -1.16 -2.89
C GLU A 264 15.37 -0.53 -1.55
N TRP A 265 16.67 -0.33 -1.31
CA TRP A 265 17.18 0.28 -0.07
C TRP A 265 17.22 1.81 -0.11
N PHE A 266 16.80 2.42 -1.22
CA PHE A 266 16.79 3.87 -1.35
C PHE A 266 15.70 4.47 -0.44
N PRO A 267 15.99 5.45 0.42
CA PRO A 267 15.08 5.81 1.50
C PRO A 267 13.99 6.82 1.11
N ALA A 268 13.97 7.31 -0.14
CA ALA A 268 12.99 8.28 -0.61
C ALA A 268 12.22 7.82 -1.84
N ARG A 269 10.97 8.28 -1.95
CA ARG A 269 10.10 8.11 -3.11
C ARG A 269 9.27 9.35 -3.37
N LEU A 270 8.79 9.49 -4.60
CA LEU A 270 7.74 10.46 -4.93
C LEU A 270 6.53 10.29 -4.00
N ARG A 271 5.97 11.40 -3.52
CA ARG A 271 4.95 11.42 -2.46
C ARG A 271 3.68 10.66 -2.87
N GLU A 272 3.34 10.62 -4.15
CA GLU A 272 2.20 9.89 -4.69
C GLU A 272 2.43 8.38 -4.83
N PHE A 273 3.65 7.92 -4.54
CA PHE A 273 4.07 6.54 -4.37
C PHE A 273 4.25 6.30 -2.86
N GLY A 274 3.99 5.09 -2.38
CA GLY A 274 4.36 4.67 -1.03
C GLY A 274 5.69 3.91 -1.01
N PRO A 275 6.17 3.46 0.16
CA PRO A 275 7.55 3.02 0.41
C PRO A 275 8.04 1.88 -0.47
N HIS A 276 9.36 1.64 -0.41
CA HIS A 276 10.07 0.56 -1.11
C HIS A 276 9.86 -0.84 -0.49
N ILE A 277 8.69 -1.08 0.08
CA ILE A 277 8.32 -2.34 0.72
C ILE A 277 7.11 -2.90 -0.01
N GLY A 278 7.20 -4.17 -0.39
CA GLY A 278 6.09 -4.94 -0.96
C GLY A 278 5.42 -5.81 0.09
N VAL A 279 4.13 -6.04 -0.10
CA VAL A 279 3.31 -6.96 0.70
C VAL A 279 2.48 -7.84 -0.21
N ALA A 280 2.26 -9.08 0.21
CA ALA A 280 1.46 -10.04 -0.54
C ALA A 280 0.71 -11.01 0.39
N THR A 281 -0.56 -11.22 0.09
CA THR A 281 -1.34 -12.41 0.47
C THR A 281 -1.51 -13.28 -0.76
N TYR A 282 -1.11 -14.54 -0.70
CA TYR A 282 -1.11 -15.45 -1.83
C TYR A 282 -1.46 -16.88 -1.41
N CYS A 283 -1.83 -17.71 -2.38
CA CYS A 283 -2.15 -19.12 -2.19
C CYS A 283 -1.52 -19.97 -3.31
N SER A 284 -1.60 -21.29 -3.18
CA SER A 284 -1.29 -22.21 -4.27
C SER A 284 -2.43 -22.23 -5.30
N THR A 285 -2.18 -22.77 -6.50
CA THR A 285 -3.23 -23.01 -7.49
C THR A 285 -4.32 -23.96 -6.98
N ASP A 286 -3.92 -24.97 -6.20
CA ASP A 286 -4.84 -25.97 -5.64
C ASP A 286 -5.74 -25.34 -4.57
N ASP A 287 -5.17 -24.46 -3.74
CA ASP A 287 -5.95 -23.72 -2.74
C ASP A 287 -6.85 -22.66 -3.39
N LEU A 288 -6.48 -22.11 -4.55
CA LEU A 288 -7.36 -21.22 -5.32
C LEU A 288 -8.66 -21.93 -5.74
N GLU A 289 -8.57 -23.20 -6.16
CA GLU A 289 -9.75 -24.01 -6.47
C GLU A 289 -10.63 -24.20 -5.23
N LYS A 290 -10.04 -24.57 -4.08
CA LYS A 290 -10.77 -24.69 -2.80
C LYS A 290 -11.47 -23.38 -2.41
N ILE A 291 -10.76 -22.25 -2.56
CA ILE A 291 -11.31 -20.91 -2.27
C ILE A 291 -12.48 -20.63 -3.21
N SER A 292 -12.32 -20.88 -4.51
CA SER A 292 -13.38 -20.59 -5.47
C SER A 292 -14.61 -21.45 -5.28
N ASP A 293 -14.45 -22.73 -4.97
CA ASP A 293 -15.56 -23.64 -4.69
C ASP A 293 -16.32 -23.21 -3.44
N THR A 294 -15.61 -22.67 -2.44
CA THR A 294 -16.22 -22.11 -1.23
C THR A 294 -16.99 -20.82 -1.51
N VAL A 295 -16.44 -19.93 -2.35
CA VAL A 295 -17.05 -18.63 -2.69
C VAL A 295 -18.24 -18.78 -3.63
N GLY A 296 -18.21 -19.78 -4.53
CA GLY A 296 -19.30 -20.06 -5.46
C GLY A 296 -19.45 -19.06 -6.61
N SER A 297 -18.42 -18.24 -6.89
CA SER A 297 -18.40 -17.26 -7.98
C SER A 297 -17.12 -17.35 -8.80
N ASN A 298 -17.13 -16.75 -10.00
CA ASN A 298 -15.91 -16.61 -10.79
C ASN A 298 -14.90 -15.70 -10.06
N LEU A 299 -13.62 -16.02 -10.18
CA LEU A 299 -12.54 -15.23 -9.61
C LEU A 299 -11.80 -14.48 -10.70
N TYR A 300 -11.64 -13.17 -10.48
CA TYR A 300 -10.91 -12.28 -11.36
C TYR A 300 -9.73 -11.65 -10.62
N LEU A 301 -8.56 -11.68 -11.25
CA LEU A 301 -7.40 -10.90 -10.83
C LEU A 301 -7.51 -9.51 -11.43
N ALA A 302 -7.73 -8.50 -10.60
CA ALA A 302 -7.70 -7.10 -10.97
C ALA A 302 -6.34 -6.50 -10.63
N VAL A 303 -5.82 -5.65 -11.51
CA VAL A 303 -4.47 -5.11 -11.44
C VAL A 303 -4.49 -3.63 -11.76
N LYS A 304 -3.70 -2.86 -11.02
CA LYS A 304 -3.40 -1.46 -11.30
C LYS A 304 -1.89 -1.25 -11.26
N LEU A 305 -1.37 -0.63 -12.31
CA LEU A 305 0.01 -0.15 -12.39
C LEU A 305 0.00 1.37 -12.40
N LYS A 306 0.68 1.98 -11.45
CA LYS A 306 0.92 3.42 -11.42
C LYS A 306 2.36 3.69 -11.81
N VAL A 307 2.59 4.63 -12.73
CA VAL A 307 3.94 5.03 -13.16
C VAL A 307 4.14 6.54 -13.12
N SER A 308 5.37 6.97 -12.86
CA SER A 308 5.81 8.37 -12.94
C SER A 308 7.29 8.44 -13.29
N HIS A 309 7.74 9.59 -13.78
CA HIS A 309 9.13 9.78 -14.19
C HIS A 309 10.05 10.15 -13.03
N GLN A 310 11.27 9.60 -13.05
CA GLN A 310 12.41 10.15 -12.31
C GLN A 310 13.20 11.11 -13.20
N LYS A 311 14.03 11.95 -12.57
CA LYS A 311 14.74 13.07 -13.20
C LYS A 311 15.63 12.72 -14.40
N ILE A 312 16.16 11.51 -14.47
CA ILE A 312 17.41 11.20 -15.20
C ILE A 312 17.19 10.40 -16.49
N THR A 313 15.96 10.16 -16.96
CA THR A 313 15.77 9.27 -18.12
C THR A 313 14.93 9.83 -19.25
N SER A 314 15.27 9.41 -20.46
CA SER A 314 14.61 9.71 -21.74
C SER A 314 13.35 8.87 -21.95
N SER A 315 12.58 8.62 -20.89
CA SER A 315 11.38 7.80 -20.97
C SER A 315 10.25 8.58 -21.63
N ASP A 316 9.58 7.95 -22.60
CA ASP A 316 8.39 8.52 -23.26
C ASP A 316 7.09 8.20 -22.47
N VAL A 317 7.19 7.50 -21.33
CA VAL A 317 6.06 7.05 -20.51
C VAL A 317 5.46 8.17 -19.65
N GLN A 318 4.40 8.83 -20.09
CA GLN A 318 3.74 9.86 -19.26
C GLN A 318 3.26 9.29 -17.91
N PRO A 319 3.29 10.10 -16.82
CA PRO A 319 2.70 9.70 -15.55
C PRO A 319 1.23 9.32 -15.74
N SER A 320 0.88 8.09 -15.36
CA SER A 320 -0.45 7.52 -15.60
C SER A 320 -0.72 6.34 -14.68
N GLU A 321 -1.99 5.94 -14.63
CA GLU A 321 -2.44 4.68 -14.07
C GLU A 321 -2.96 3.79 -15.20
N TYR A 322 -2.65 2.50 -15.13
CA TYR A 322 -3.05 1.48 -16.09
C TYR A 322 -3.76 0.36 -15.34
N TYR A 323 -4.79 -0.22 -15.95
CA TYR A 323 -5.61 -1.23 -15.31
C TYR A 323 -5.76 -2.45 -16.21
N ALA A 324 -5.86 -3.61 -15.59
CA ALA A 324 -6.17 -4.85 -16.28
C ALA A 324 -6.99 -5.76 -15.37
N SER A 325 -7.77 -6.65 -15.97
CA SER A 325 -8.44 -7.73 -15.27
C SER A 325 -8.36 -9.02 -16.07
N LYS A 326 -8.22 -10.14 -15.37
CA LYS A 326 -8.20 -11.47 -15.99
C LYS A 326 -8.98 -12.46 -15.14
N LYS A 327 -9.85 -13.25 -15.78
CA LYS A 327 -10.48 -14.40 -15.14
C LYS A 327 -9.41 -15.43 -14.82
N ILE A 328 -9.27 -15.77 -13.53
CA ILE A 328 -8.27 -16.73 -13.05
C ILE A 328 -8.90 -18.06 -12.62
N TYR A 329 -10.21 -18.06 -12.32
CA TYR A 329 -10.98 -19.27 -12.09
C TYR A 329 -12.44 -19.07 -12.50
N GLY A 330 -13.08 -20.12 -13.02
CA GLY A 330 -14.50 -20.11 -13.37
C GLY A 330 -15.25 -21.23 -12.66
N VAL A 331 -16.46 -20.92 -12.17
CA VAL A 331 -17.32 -21.93 -11.54
C VAL A 331 -17.60 -23.03 -12.57
N LYS A 332 -17.33 -24.28 -12.20
CA LYS A 332 -17.71 -25.44 -13.01
C LYS A 332 -19.24 -25.53 -12.98
N VAL A 333 -19.90 -25.18 -14.09
CA VAL A 333 -21.34 -25.43 -14.24
C VAL A 333 -21.54 -26.93 -14.18
N GLN A 334 -22.16 -27.44 -13.11
CA GLN A 334 -22.63 -28.82 -13.07
C GLN A 334 -23.67 -28.98 -14.19
N ALA A 335 -23.32 -29.78 -15.20
CA ALA A 335 -24.21 -30.16 -16.29
C ALA A 335 -25.23 -31.21 -15.84
#